data_AF-A0A375HXH1-F1
#
_entry.id   AF-A0A375HXH1-F1
#
_cell.length_a   1.000
_cell.length_b   1.000
_cell.length_c   1.000
_cell.angle_alpha   90.00
_cell.angle_beta   90.00
_cell.angle_gamma   90.00
#
_symmetry.space_group_name_H-M   'P 1'
#
loop_
_entity.id
_entity.type
_entity.pdbx_description
1 polymer ?
#
loop_
_entity_poly.entity_id
_entity_poly.type
_entity_poly.pdbx_seq_one_letter_code
_entity_poly.pdbx_strand_id
1 'polypeptide(L)'
;MRHGIPTGRVIVDPTRCPNAAGRRTTVVTRLATLGVMDDSATWTRAAGSDGAGWPAPYPGRALHATVEVPGSKSESNRALVLAALSDGPSTLSGLLDARDTRLMAAALRSLGTTVETTGSTCRVTPGPLHAATRPIDCGLAGTVMRFVPPVAALAGGCSSFTGDERAGERPLAPLLEGLRQLGACIDADAVPFTLDAGTGLKGGTVRIDASSSSQFVSGLMLAGARFERGLDIVHVGSAVPSAPHIAMTIDMAARHGVRIETLETGHHWRVHSGVITARDDRIEPDLTNAAVFLAAGVLTGGTVSIAGWPRRSTQPGAVIGSVLARMGATVIEAPDGLGASAVSLRGARLDLHEASELTPVAAALAVAAHGSTTITGVGHIRGHETDRIKAIVTELNRLGVPAGELPDGLTITGMAGHLDRLHPSEGDGLFACHADHRMAHLGALMGLVIPGVRLDDVGCTSKTMPDFTRRWDTMAGTR
;
A
#
# COMPACT_ATOMS: atom_id res chain seq x y z
N MET A 1 47.97 -21.72 16.40
CA MET A 1 48.67 -21.71 15.10
C MET A 1 47.62 -21.64 13.99
N ARG A 2 47.78 -20.71 13.04
CA ARG A 2 47.12 -20.57 11.72
C ARG A 2 45.62 -20.92 11.59
N HIS A 3 44.80 -19.95 11.19
CA HIS A 3 43.98 -20.01 9.97
C HIS A 3 43.37 -18.63 9.68
N GLY A 4 43.97 -17.91 8.74
CA GLY A 4 43.41 -16.68 8.15
C GLY A 4 42.61 -17.04 6.90
N ILE A 5 41.39 -16.52 6.84
CA ILE A 5 40.46 -16.61 5.70
C ILE A 5 40.86 -15.53 4.68
N PRO A 6 40.94 -15.81 3.36
CA PRO A 6 41.34 -14.81 2.38
C PRO A 6 40.16 -13.91 1.99
N THR A 7 40.34 -12.60 2.10
CA THR A 7 39.46 -11.59 1.51
C THR A 7 39.82 -11.38 0.05
N GLY A 8 39.00 -11.93 -0.86
CA GLY A 8 39.10 -11.66 -2.29
C GLY A 8 38.50 -10.30 -2.63
N ARG A 9 39.34 -9.34 -3.05
CA ARG A 9 38.90 -8.12 -3.75
C ARG A 9 38.45 -8.51 -5.16
N VAL A 10 37.19 -8.24 -5.49
CA VAL A 10 36.71 -8.24 -6.89
C VAL A 10 37.28 -6.99 -7.56
N ILE A 11 38.21 -7.21 -8.50
CA ILE A 11 38.71 -6.16 -9.39
C ILE A 11 37.66 -5.96 -10.48
N VAL A 12 36.99 -4.81 -10.48
CA VAL A 12 36.10 -4.39 -11.56
C VAL A 12 36.98 -4.01 -12.76
N ASP A 13 36.83 -4.74 -13.86
CA ASP A 13 37.47 -4.46 -15.13
C ASP A 13 36.83 -3.20 -15.77
N PRO A 14 37.56 -2.08 -15.90
CA PRO A 14 37.01 -0.83 -16.42
C PRO A 14 36.83 -0.82 -17.95
N THR A 15 37.12 -1.93 -18.66
CA THR A 15 37.07 -1.98 -20.13
C THR A 15 35.69 -2.33 -20.72
N ARG A 16 34.66 -2.57 -19.89
CA ARG A 16 33.29 -2.91 -20.37
C ARG A 16 32.32 -1.73 -20.55
N CYS A 17 32.77 -0.48 -20.46
CA CYS A 17 31.92 0.70 -20.66
C CYS A 17 32.61 1.80 -21.48
N PRO A 18 32.67 1.67 -22.82
CA PRO A 18 33.16 2.76 -23.66
C PRO A 18 32.02 3.77 -23.90
N ASN A 19 31.70 4.60 -22.90
CA ASN A 19 31.08 5.93 -23.07
C ASN A 19 30.77 6.73 -21.77
N ALA A 20 31.31 6.35 -20.61
CA ALA A 20 31.02 7.07 -19.35
C ALA A 20 31.93 8.30 -19.07
N ALA A 21 32.97 8.56 -19.90
CA ALA A 21 34.00 9.56 -19.59
C ALA A 21 33.85 10.91 -20.34
N GLY A 22 32.83 11.08 -21.19
CA GLY A 22 32.82 12.17 -22.18
C GLY A 22 31.59 13.08 -22.15
N ARG A 23 31.03 13.42 -20.98
CA ARG A 23 29.95 14.44 -20.86
C ARG A 23 29.78 15.04 -19.46
N ARG A 24 30.85 15.08 -18.66
CA ARG A 24 30.86 15.79 -17.37
C ARG A 24 31.50 17.17 -17.51
N THR A 25 30.91 18.07 -18.29
CA THR A 25 31.16 19.50 -18.11
C THR A 25 30.02 20.30 -18.74
N THR A 26 29.55 21.31 -18.00
CA THR A 26 28.66 22.38 -18.45
C THR A 26 27.18 22.03 -18.52
N VAL A 27 26.45 22.20 -17.42
CA VAL A 27 25.33 23.17 -17.29
C VAL A 27 25.04 23.36 -15.79
N VAL A 28 25.70 24.34 -15.18
CA VAL A 28 25.15 25.05 -14.00
C VAL A 28 25.30 26.53 -14.33
N THR A 29 24.23 27.29 -14.08
CA THR A 29 24.08 28.76 -14.19
C THR A 29 23.62 29.32 -15.54
N ARG A 30 22.29 29.48 -15.69
CA ARG A 30 21.55 30.68 -16.16
C ARG A 30 20.25 30.27 -16.85
N LEU A 31 19.13 30.59 -16.22
CA LEU A 31 18.00 31.31 -16.85
C LEU A 31 16.94 31.58 -15.78
N ALA A 32 17.04 32.77 -15.20
CA ALA A 32 15.85 33.49 -14.75
C ALA A 32 15.22 34.15 -15.99
N THR A 33 13.89 34.28 -15.96
CA THR A 33 13.02 35.05 -16.86
C THR A 33 12.81 34.50 -18.28
N LEU A 34 11.69 33.79 -18.45
CA LEU A 34 10.64 34.12 -19.41
C LEU A 34 9.40 33.31 -19.06
N GLY A 35 8.35 34.02 -18.66
CA GLY A 35 7.09 33.44 -18.22
C GLY A 35 6.37 32.71 -19.35
N VAL A 36 5.88 31.52 -19.04
CA VAL A 36 4.75 30.91 -19.72
C VAL A 36 3.86 30.31 -18.64
N MET A 37 2.57 30.62 -18.81
CA MET A 37 1.44 30.48 -17.90
C MET A 37 1.41 29.20 -17.03
N ASP A 38 1.24 29.49 -15.75
CA ASP A 38 0.83 28.64 -14.65
C ASP A 38 -0.53 27.98 -14.92
N ASP A 39 -0.55 26.65 -14.87
CA ASP A 39 -1.73 25.84 -14.57
C ASP A 39 -1.27 24.75 -13.57
N SER A 40 -0.60 25.20 -12.50
CA SER A 40 -0.48 24.40 -11.30
C SER A 40 -1.85 24.39 -10.63
N ALA A 41 -2.57 23.28 -10.80
CA ALA A 41 -3.65 22.93 -9.91
C ALA A 41 -3.05 22.76 -8.51
N THR A 42 -2.93 23.88 -7.81
CA THR A 42 -2.74 23.97 -6.38
C THR A 42 -3.89 23.17 -5.77
N TRP A 43 -3.56 22.01 -5.22
CA TRP A 43 -4.50 21.27 -4.40
C TRP A 43 -4.81 22.15 -3.20
N THR A 44 -5.92 22.88 -3.29
CA THR A 44 -6.56 23.51 -2.14
C THR A 44 -6.61 22.47 -1.03
N ARG A 45 -5.98 22.79 0.11
CA ARG A 45 -6.30 22.20 1.41
C ARG A 45 -7.81 21.97 1.44
N ALA A 46 -8.24 20.71 1.46
CA ALA A 46 -9.64 20.42 1.75
C ALA A 46 -9.98 21.12 3.07
N ALA A 47 -11.09 21.86 3.08
CA ALA A 47 -11.47 22.80 4.13
C ALA A 47 -11.25 22.22 5.54
N GLY A 48 -10.31 22.85 6.25
CA GLY A 48 -9.88 22.51 7.61
C GLY A 48 -8.70 23.40 8.01
N SER A 49 -8.78 24.70 7.71
CA SER A 49 -7.74 25.69 8.05
C SER A 49 -8.09 26.57 9.24
N ASP A 50 -9.15 26.24 9.98
CA ASP A 50 -9.27 26.65 11.37
C ASP A 50 -8.67 25.51 12.18
N GLY A 51 -7.84 25.78 13.19
CA GLY A 51 -7.16 24.78 14.05
C GLY A 51 -8.10 23.89 14.89
N ALA A 52 -9.27 23.59 14.34
CA ALA A 52 -10.41 22.89 14.87
C ALA A 52 -10.41 21.39 14.54
N GLY A 53 -9.63 20.91 13.58
CA GLY A 53 -9.68 19.49 13.16
C GLY A 53 -11.04 19.06 12.59
N TRP A 54 -11.12 17.82 12.08
CA TRP A 54 -12.36 17.24 11.57
C TRP A 54 -13.17 16.60 12.71
N PRO A 55 -14.42 17.03 12.95
CA PRO A 55 -15.24 16.46 14.02
C PRO A 55 -15.74 15.07 13.63
N ALA A 56 -15.23 14.03 14.32
CA ALA A 56 -15.72 12.68 14.09
C ALA A 56 -17.17 12.56 14.62
N PRO A 57 -18.10 12.02 13.83
CA PRO A 57 -19.52 12.02 14.21
C PRO A 57 -19.78 11.09 15.38
N TYR A 58 -20.56 11.57 16.36
CA TYR A 58 -21.13 10.76 17.44
C TYR A 58 -22.64 10.57 17.18
N PRO A 59 -23.07 9.45 16.57
CA PRO A 59 -24.46 9.30 16.12
C PRO A 59 -25.46 9.08 17.26
N GLY A 60 -25.01 8.60 18.44
CA GLY A 60 -25.87 8.29 19.59
C GLY A 60 -26.92 7.19 19.33
N ARG A 61 -26.81 6.48 18.21
CA ARG A 61 -27.76 5.45 17.74
C ARG A 61 -27.03 4.37 16.94
N ALA A 62 -27.69 3.23 16.76
CA ALA A 62 -27.22 2.17 15.89
C ALA A 62 -27.15 2.61 14.42
N LEU A 63 -26.05 2.28 13.74
CA LEU A 63 -25.87 2.56 12.32
C LEU A 63 -26.34 1.40 11.45
N HIS A 64 -27.19 1.70 10.47
CA HIS A 64 -27.64 0.76 9.45
C HIS A 64 -27.37 1.35 8.07
N ALA A 65 -26.41 0.78 7.35
CA ALA A 65 -25.99 1.31 6.06
C ALA A 65 -25.38 0.23 5.17
N THR A 66 -25.45 0.45 3.85
CA THR A 66 -24.62 -0.26 2.87
C THR A 66 -23.63 0.74 2.31
N VAL A 67 -22.34 0.41 2.37
CA VAL A 67 -21.24 1.27 1.94
C VAL A 67 -20.54 0.61 0.76
N GLU A 68 -20.44 1.34 -0.34
CA GLU A 68 -19.50 1.01 -1.40
C GLU A 68 -18.11 1.51 -1.00
N VAL A 69 -17.09 0.70 -1.20
CA VAL A 69 -15.69 1.06 -0.91
C VAL A 69 -14.95 1.11 -2.24
N PRO A 70 -14.08 2.12 -2.49
CA PRO A 70 -13.34 2.17 -3.74
C PRO A 70 -12.39 0.96 -3.87
N GLY A 71 -11.89 0.76 -5.09
CA GLY A 71 -11.03 -0.39 -5.40
C GLY A 71 -9.75 -0.46 -4.56
N SER A 72 -9.22 -1.67 -4.42
CA SER A 72 -7.94 -1.94 -3.77
C SER A 72 -6.80 -1.25 -4.50
N LYS A 73 -6.03 -0.42 -3.80
CA LYS A 73 -4.83 0.22 -4.36
C LYS A 73 -3.79 -0.82 -4.80
N SER A 74 -3.61 -1.85 -3.98
CA SER A 74 -2.63 -2.92 -4.19
C SER A 74 -2.95 -3.73 -5.44
N GLU A 75 -4.23 -4.04 -5.69
CA GLU A 75 -4.66 -4.69 -6.93
C GLU A 75 -4.61 -3.73 -8.12
N SER A 76 -5.13 -2.51 -7.97
CA SER A 76 -5.16 -1.50 -9.05
C SER A 76 -3.80 -1.33 -9.73
N ASN A 77 -2.74 -1.15 -8.94
CA ASN A 77 -1.39 -0.95 -9.49
C ASN A 77 -0.76 -2.22 -10.06
N ARG A 78 -1.12 -3.41 -9.58
CA ARG A 78 -0.70 -4.69 -10.18
C ARG A 78 -1.40 -4.95 -11.51
N ALA A 79 -2.71 -4.73 -11.54
CA ALA A 79 -3.54 -4.87 -12.73
C ALA A 79 -3.10 -3.92 -13.83
N LEU A 80 -2.78 -2.66 -13.50
CA LEU A 80 -2.22 -1.71 -14.47
C LEU A 80 -0.91 -2.22 -15.11
N VAL A 81 0.01 -2.75 -14.30
CA VAL A 81 1.29 -3.29 -14.81
C VAL A 81 1.08 -4.55 -15.65
N LEU A 82 0.26 -5.50 -15.20
CA LEU A 82 -0.04 -6.72 -15.94
C LEU A 82 -0.74 -6.42 -17.26
N ALA A 83 -1.74 -5.52 -17.24
CA ALA A 83 -2.43 -5.07 -18.44
C ALA A 83 -1.47 -4.38 -19.42
N ALA A 84 -0.57 -3.51 -18.95
CA ALA A 84 0.43 -2.83 -19.79
C ALA A 84 1.44 -3.78 -20.43
N LEU A 85 1.75 -4.90 -19.75
CA LEU A 85 2.67 -5.92 -20.22
C LEU A 85 1.97 -7.09 -20.94
N SER A 86 0.67 -7.02 -21.18
CA SER A 86 -0.08 -8.09 -21.84
C SER A 86 0.09 -8.11 -23.36
N ASP A 87 -0.45 -9.13 -24.02
CA ASP A 87 -0.43 -9.32 -25.48
C ASP A 87 -1.56 -8.59 -26.23
N GLY A 88 -2.41 -7.86 -25.53
CA GLY A 88 -3.56 -7.18 -26.11
C GLY A 88 -4.22 -6.17 -25.16
N PRO A 89 -5.20 -5.40 -25.65
CA PRO A 89 -5.91 -4.43 -24.83
C PRO A 89 -6.76 -5.11 -23.75
N SER A 90 -6.89 -4.44 -22.60
CA SER A 90 -7.70 -4.90 -21.45
C SER A 90 -8.47 -3.73 -20.84
N THR A 91 -9.62 -4.03 -20.25
CA THR A 91 -10.43 -3.09 -19.47
C THR A 91 -10.40 -3.45 -18.00
N LEU A 92 -9.94 -2.52 -17.17
CA LEU A 92 -9.95 -2.62 -15.71
C LEU A 92 -11.16 -1.86 -15.19
N SER A 93 -12.06 -2.54 -14.48
CA SER A 93 -13.23 -1.92 -13.83
C SER A 93 -13.05 -1.84 -12.32
N GLY A 94 -13.60 -0.80 -11.68
CA GLY A 94 -13.43 -0.58 -10.24
C GLY A 94 -12.04 -0.09 -9.84
N LEU A 95 -11.23 0.41 -10.79
CA LEU A 95 -9.91 0.96 -10.54
C LEU A 95 -10.00 2.10 -9.51
N LEU A 96 -9.12 2.07 -8.51
CA LEU A 96 -9.02 3.15 -7.55
C LEU A 96 -8.57 4.44 -8.25
N ASP A 97 -9.35 5.50 -8.12
CA ASP A 97 -8.91 6.84 -8.52
C ASP A 97 -8.19 7.53 -7.35
N ALA A 98 -6.86 7.40 -7.32
CA ALA A 98 -6.00 7.98 -6.31
C ALA A 98 -4.67 8.45 -6.92
N ARG A 99 -3.90 9.26 -6.17
CA ARG A 99 -2.61 9.77 -6.65
C ARG A 99 -1.67 8.65 -7.09
N ASP A 100 -1.55 7.59 -6.30
CA ASP A 100 -0.67 6.45 -6.59
C ASP A 100 -1.04 5.70 -7.89
N THR A 101 -2.33 5.57 -8.22
CA THR A 101 -2.79 4.90 -9.45
C THR A 101 -2.65 5.80 -10.67
N ARG A 102 -2.87 7.12 -10.50
CA ARG A 102 -2.59 8.13 -11.54
C ARG A 102 -1.10 8.20 -11.87
N LEU A 103 -0.22 8.15 -10.87
CA LEU A 103 1.24 8.08 -11.05
C LEU A 103 1.65 6.79 -11.78
N MET A 104 1.08 5.65 -11.41
CA MET A 104 1.31 4.38 -12.11
C MET A 104 0.89 4.47 -13.59
N ALA A 105 -0.31 4.97 -13.87
CA ALA A 105 -0.80 5.16 -15.24
C ALA A 105 0.11 6.10 -16.04
N ALA A 106 0.57 7.22 -15.45
CA ALA A 106 1.49 8.15 -16.11
C ALA A 106 2.88 7.54 -16.39
N ALA A 107 3.39 6.72 -15.47
CA ALA A 107 4.64 6.01 -15.64
C ALA A 107 4.56 5.00 -16.79
N LEU A 108 3.49 4.21 -16.86
CA LEU A 108 3.25 3.25 -17.93
C LEU A 108 3.05 3.94 -19.29
N ARG A 109 2.37 5.10 -19.32
CA ARG A 109 2.30 5.95 -20.53
C ARG A 109 3.67 6.41 -21.01
N SER A 110 4.53 6.82 -20.08
CA SER A 110 5.89 7.25 -20.39
C SER A 110 6.76 6.13 -20.99
N LEU A 111 6.38 4.87 -20.76
CA LEU A 111 7.06 3.68 -21.27
C LEU A 111 6.37 3.06 -22.51
N GLY A 112 5.37 3.73 -23.10
CA GLY A 112 4.76 3.34 -24.38
C GLY A 112 3.38 2.69 -24.30
N THR A 113 2.78 2.58 -23.11
CA THR A 113 1.41 2.04 -22.95
C THR A 113 0.35 3.13 -23.11
N THR A 114 -0.75 2.86 -23.80
CA THR A 114 -1.91 3.78 -23.77
C THR A 114 -2.80 3.42 -22.58
N VAL A 115 -3.06 4.41 -21.72
CA VAL A 115 -3.91 4.24 -20.52
C VAL A 115 -4.99 5.32 -20.54
N GLU A 116 -6.25 4.94 -20.59
CA GLU A 116 -7.40 5.85 -20.71
C GLU A 116 -8.40 5.55 -19.58
N THR A 117 -8.64 6.54 -18.71
CA THR A 117 -9.47 6.35 -17.51
C THR A 117 -10.74 7.21 -17.61
N THR A 118 -11.90 6.60 -17.38
CA THR A 118 -13.21 7.26 -17.29
C THR A 118 -13.92 6.76 -16.03
N GLY A 119 -14.04 7.61 -15.01
CA GLY A 119 -14.49 7.20 -13.69
C GLY A 119 -13.56 6.12 -13.10
N SER A 120 -14.13 5.01 -12.64
CA SER A 120 -13.37 3.85 -12.14
C SER A 120 -13.07 2.79 -13.22
N THR A 121 -13.39 3.06 -14.48
CA THR A 121 -13.05 2.17 -15.60
C THR A 121 -11.83 2.69 -16.34
N CYS A 122 -10.89 1.80 -16.62
CA CYS A 122 -9.63 2.13 -17.29
C CYS A 122 -9.35 1.16 -18.43
N ARG A 123 -9.26 1.68 -19.66
CA ARG A 123 -8.79 0.91 -20.82
C ARG A 123 -7.28 1.03 -20.91
N VAL A 124 -6.60 -0.12 -20.99
CA VAL A 124 -5.15 -0.23 -21.13
C VAL A 124 -4.87 -0.92 -22.45
N THR A 125 -4.11 -0.26 -23.33
CA THR A 125 -3.68 -0.83 -24.62
C THR A 125 -2.15 -0.87 -24.63
N PRO A 126 -1.54 -2.08 -24.53
CA PRO A 126 -0.10 -2.26 -24.66
C PRO A 126 0.43 -1.69 -25.98
N GLY A 127 1.61 -1.08 -25.91
CA GLY A 127 2.38 -0.65 -27.08
C GLY A 127 3.82 -1.16 -27.01
N PRO A 128 4.64 -0.96 -28.05
CA PRO A 128 6.06 -1.23 -27.97
C PRO A 128 6.69 -0.43 -26.83
N LEU A 129 7.33 -1.12 -25.90
CA LEU A 129 8.00 -0.45 -24.78
C LEU A 129 9.19 0.38 -25.28
N HIS A 130 9.39 1.54 -24.69
CA HIS A 130 10.54 2.40 -24.96
C HIS A 130 10.98 3.14 -23.69
N ALA A 131 12.23 3.60 -23.66
CA ALA A 131 12.74 4.44 -22.59
C ALA A 131 11.88 5.72 -22.43
N ALA A 132 11.70 6.16 -21.19
CA ALA A 132 10.97 7.39 -20.91
C ALA A 132 11.83 8.61 -21.31
N THR A 133 11.22 9.56 -22.04
CA THR A 133 11.90 10.80 -22.48
C THR A 133 11.96 11.89 -21.41
N ARG A 134 11.18 11.73 -20.34
CA ARG A 134 11.15 12.61 -19.17
C ARG A 134 11.27 11.75 -17.90
N PRO A 135 11.73 12.33 -16.77
CA PRO A 135 11.75 11.62 -15.50
C PRO A 135 10.37 11.06 -15.15
N ILE A 136 10.35 9.77 -14.78
CA ILE A 136 9.17 9.10 -14.25
C ILE A 136 8.97 9.58 -12.81
N ASP A 137 7.89 10.33 -12.58
CA ASP A 137 7.51 10.77 -11.24
C ASP A 137 6.90 9.61 -10.46
N CYS A 138 7.56 9.23 -9.38
CA CYS A 138 7.09 8.23 -8.45
C CYS A 138 6.23 8.81 -7.32
N GLY A 139 6.21 10.14 -7.15
CA GLY A 139 5.69 10.79 -5.95
C GLY A 139 6.26 10.15 -4.68
N LEU A 140 5.38 9.82 -3.73
CA LEU A 140 5.68 8.94 -2.59
C LEU A 140 5.12 7.51 -2.79
N ALA A 141 4.65 7.17 -4.00
CA ALA A 141 3.94 5.94 -4.28
C ALA A 141 4.88 4.73 -4.27
N GLY A 142 4.76 3.90 -3.23
CA GLY A 142 5.68 2.79 -3.02
C GLY A 142 5.71 1.83 -4.21
N THR A 143 4.53 1.49 -4.71
CA THR A 143 4.30 0.60 -5.85
C THR A 143 4.91 1.13 -7.15
N VAL A 144 4.84 2.44 -7.43
CA VAL A 144 5.47 3.02 -8.63
C VAL A 144 6.99 2.86 -8.56
N MET A 145 7.60 3.25 -7.43
CA MET A 145 9.05 3.14 -7.21
C MET A 145 9.59 1.71 -7.34
N ARG A 146 8.78 0.67 -7.07
CA ARG A 146 9.24 -0.74 -7.07
C ARG A 146 8.76 -1.55 -8.26
N PHE A 147 7.60 -1.22 -8.85
CA PHE A 147 7.03 -2.02 -9.95
C PHE A 147 7.44 -1.49 -11.32
N VAL A 148 7.68 -0.18 -11.46
CA VAL A 148 8.03 0.42 -12.74
C VAL A 148 9.50 0.19 -13.15
N PRO A 149 10.50 0.18 -12.26
CA PRO A 149 11.89 -0.03 -12.70
C PRO A 149 12.12 -1.36 -13.44
N PRO A 150 11.53 -2.51 -13.01
CA PRO A 150 11.57 -3.73 -13.81
C PRO A 150 10.90 -3.61 -15.19
N VAL A 151 9.84 -2.80 -15.33
CA VAL A 151 9.19 -2.51 -16.62
C VAL A 151 10.12 -1.66 -17.51
N ALA A 152 10.75 -0.62 -16.95
CA ALA A 152 11.73 0.20 -17.67
C ALA A 152 12.95 -0.63 -18.10
N ALA A 153 13.36 -1.62 -17.29
CA ALA A 153 14.42 -2.54 -17.65
C ALA A 153 14.08 -3.43 -18.87
N LEU A 154 12.80 -3.75 -19.09
CA LEU A 154 12.32 -4.41 -20.32
C LEU A 154 12.32 -3.46 -21.51
N ALA A 155 11.96 -2.19 -21.29
CA ALA A 155 11.88 -1.16 -22.32
C ALA A 155 13.24 -0.82 -22.94
N GLY A 156 14.33 -1.07 -22.20
CA GLY A 156 15.68 -0.69 -22.61
C GLY A 156 15.92 0.81 -22.53
N GLY A 157 17.08 1.24 -23.04
CA GLY A 157 17.54 2.62 -23.02
C GLY A 157 17.69 3.17 -21.60
N CYS A 158 17.68 4.50 -21.51
CA CYS A 158 17.92 5.26 -20.30
C CYS A 158 16.63 5.93 -19.81
N SER A 159 16.16 5.56 -18.62
CA SER A 159 15.00 6.16 -17.96
C SER A 159 15.37 6.69 -16.58
N SER A 160 15.06 7.96 -16.31
CA SER A 160 15.26 8.57 -15.00
C SER A 160 13.99 8.50 -14.15
N PHE A 161 14.16 8.40 -12.84
CA PHE A 161 13.10 8.33 -11.83
C PHE A 161 13.27 9.46 -10.83
N THR A 162 12.17 10.13 -10.50
CA THR A 162 12.10 11.20 -9.50
C THR A 162 10.94 10.95 -8.53
N GLY A 163 10.78 11.76 -7.50
CA GLY A 163 9.66 11.67 -6.56
C GLY A 163 9.61 12.85 -5.60
N ASP A 164 8.72 12.74 -4.62
CA ASP A 164 8.55 13.74 -3.55
C ASP A 164 9.82 13.83 -2.69
N GLU A 165 9.97 14.90 -1.89
CA GLU A 165 11.15 15.16 -1.04
C GLU A 165 11.58 13.95 -0.20
N ARG A 166 10.61 13.22 0.35
CA ARG A 166 10.85 12.03 1.19
C ARG A 166 10.93 10.71 0.43
N ALA A 167 10.87 10.72 -0.90
CA ALA A 167 10.97 9.51 -1.73
C ALA A 167 12.31 8.79 -1.53
N GLY A 168 13.40 9.56 -1.38
CA GLY A 168 14.76 9.05 -1.16
C GLY A 168 14.96 8.34 0.19
N GLU A 169 14.08 8.57 1.17
CA GLU A 169 14.11 7.88 2.47
C GLU A 169 13.55 6.46 2.39
N ARG A 170 12.81 6.12 1.32
CA ARG A 170 12.10 4.84 1.23
C ARG A 170 13.03 3.74 0.68
N PRO A 171 13.10 2.55 1.31
CA PRO A 171 14.00 1.47 0.88
C PRO A 171 13.81 1.07 -0.58
N LEU A 172 14.88 1.13 -1.39
CA LEU A 172 14.84 0.79 -2.82
C LEU A 172 16.11 0.06 -3.30
N ALA A 173 17.24 0.28 -2.63
CA ALA A 173 18.55 -0.29 -2.96
C ALA A 173 18.52 -1.80 -3.29
N PRO A 174 17.85 -2.69 -2.53
CA PRO A 174 17.87 -4.12 -2.85
C PRO A 174 17.26 -4.45 -4.22
N LEU A 175 16.21 -3.73 -4.64
CA LEU A 175 15.62 -3.90 -5.97
C LEU A 175 16.58 -3.42 -7.06
N LEU A 176 17.17 -2.23 -6.90
CA LEU A 176 18.09 -1.67 -7.88
C LEU A 176 19.33 -2.55 -8.02
N GLU A 177 19.86 -3.06 -6.91
CA GLU A 177 20.95 -4.02 -6.93
C GLU A 177 20.57 -5.31 -7.67
N GLY A 178 19.33 -5.78 -7.49
CA GLY A 178 18.81 -6.89 -8.28
C GLY A 178 18.80 -6.60 -9.79
N LEU A 179 18.41 -5.39 -10.19
CA LEU A 179 18.45 -4.97 -11.60
C LEU A 179 19.90 -4.80 -12.11
N ARG A 180 20.84 -4.37 -11.27
CA ARG A 180 22.28 -4.35 -11.60
C ARG A 180 22.83 -5.75 -11.84
N GLN A 181 22.43 -6.74 -11.03
CA GLN A 181 22.79 -8.16 -11.25
C GLN A 181 22.28 -8.68 -12.61
N LEU A 182 21.17 -8.15 -13.12
CA LEU A 182 20.62 -8.48 -14.43
C LEU A 182 21.27 -7.70 -15.60
N GLY A 183 22.18 -6.76 -15.29
CA GLY A 183 22.97 -6.03 -16.28
C GLY A 183 22.59 -4.55 -16.48
N ALA A 184 21.67 -3.99 -15.69
CA ALA A 184 21.41 -2.55 -15.75
C ALA A 184 22.55 -1.72 -15.14
N CYS A 185 22.82 -0.56 -15.72
CA CYS A 185 23.64 0.48 -15.09
C CYS A 185 22.71 1.44 -14.34
N ILE A 186 22.88 1.56 -13.02
CA ILE A 186 22.04 2.39 -12.15
C ILE A 186 22.93 3.25 -11.25
N ASP A 187 22.74 4.57 -11.29
CA ASP A 187 23.65 5.58 -10.73
C ASP A 187 23.43 5.90 -9.23
N ALA A 188 22.34 5.42 -8.62
CA ALA A 188 22.01 5.64 -7.22
C ALA A 188 21.24 4.46 -6.60
N ASP A 189 21.11 4.45 -5.27
CA ASP A 189 20.46 3.38 -4.49
C ASP A 189 19.06 3.78 -3.96
N ALA A 190 18.61 4.99 -4.28
CA ALA A 190 17.32 5.55 -3.89
C ALA A 190 16.81 6.52 -4.98
N VAL A 191 15.57 7.00 -4.85
CA VAL A 191 15.04 8.06 -5.72
C VAL A 191 15.68 9.41 -5.33
N PRO A 192 16.12 10.25 -6.28
CA PRO A 192 16.13 10.04 -7.73
C PRO A 192 17.29 9.17 -8.22
N PHE A 193 17.05 8.40 -9.28
CA PHE A 193 18.07 7.58 -9.95
C PHE A 193 17.81 7.50 -11.46
N THR A 194 18.83 7.11 -12.21
CA THR A 194 18.75 6.79 -13.63
C THR A 194 19.08 5.32 -13.85
N LEU A 195 18.28 4.65 -14.66
CA LEU A 195 18.47 3.26 -15.08
C LEU A 195 18.74 3.22 -16.58
N ASP A 196 19.90 2.67 -16.96
CA ASP A 196 20.26 2.33 -18.33
C ASP A 196 20.27 0.80 -18.51
N ALA A 197 19.36 0.30 -19.32
CA ALA A 197 19.21 -1.13 -19.63
C ALA A 197 19.68 -1.49 -21.05
N GLY A 198 20.40 -0.60 -21.75
CA GLY A 198 20.90 -0.85 -23.11
C GLY A 198 19.78 -1.21 -24.08
N THR A 199 19.78 -2.43 -24.62
CA THR A 199 18.72 -2.93 -25.53
C THR A 199 17.56 -3.64 -24.81
N GLY A 200 17.52 -3.57 -23.48
CA GLY A 200 16.57 -4.27 -22.62
C GLY A 200 17.23 -5.48 -21.95
N LEU A 201 16.92 -5.69 -20.66
CA LEU A 201 17.49 -6.81 -19.91
C LEU A 201 16.83 -8.13 -20.32
N LYS A 202 17.58 -9.23 -20.16
CA LYS A 202 17.16 -10.58 -20.58
C LYS A 202 16.59 -11.44 -19.46
N GLY A 203 16.65 -10.99 -18.21
CA GLY A 203 16.26 -11.76 -17.03
C GLY A 203 17.35 -12.75 -16.56
N GLY A 204 16.97 -13.70 -15.71
CA GLY A 204 17.90 -14.62 -15.03
C GLY A 204 17.77 -14.58 -13.51
N THR A 205 18.84 -14.91 -12.80
CA THR A 205 18.83 -15.00 -11.34
C THR A 205 19.07 -13.65 -10.69
N VAL A 206 18.29 -13.36 -9.65
CA VAL A 206 18.42 -12.17 -8.81
C VAL A 206 18.42 -12.58 -7.36
N ARG A 207 19.43 -12.15 -6.59
CA ARG A 207 19.50 -12.38 -5.14
C ARG A 207 19.32 -11.05 -4.42
N ILE A 208 18.24 -10.90 -3.65
CA ILE A 208 17.88 -9.64 -2.98
C ILE A 208 17.54 -9.84 -1.51
N ASP A 209 17.87 -8.88 -0.67
CA ASP A 209 17.30 -8.80 0.66
C ASP A 209 15.95 -8.04 0.61
N ALA A 210 14.86 -8.80 0.71
CA ALA A 210 13.49 -8.28 0.70
C ALA A 210 12.91 -8.12 2.11
N SER A 211 13.73 -8.20 3.17
CA SER A 211 13.28 -8.10 4.56
C SER A 211 12.62 -6.75 4.88
N SER A 212 12.97 -5.70 4.14
CA SER A 212 12.37 -4.36 4.31
C SER A 212 11.10 -4.12 3.49
N SER A 213 10.80 -4.93 2.45
CA SER A 213 9.61 -4.76 1.61
C SER A 213 9.36 -5.92 0.65
N SER A 214 8.15 -6.50 0.69
CA SER A 214 7.69 -7.47 -0.32
C SER A 214 7.49 -6.87 -1.72
N GLN A 215 7.48 -5.54 -1.84
CA GLN A 215 7.29 -4.89 -3.13
C GLN A 215 8.49 -5.11 -4.07
N PHE A 216 9.69 -5.41 -3.54
CA PHE A 216 10.83 -5.75 -4.39
C PHE A 216 10.58 -7.06 -5.15
N VAL A 217 10.14 -8.10 -4.42
CA VAL A 217 9.78 -9.39 -5.00
C VAL A 217 8.59 -9.23 -5.95
N SER A 218 7.54 -8.51 -5.52
CA SER A 218 6.34 -8.30 -6.35
C SER A 218 6.64 -7.54 -7.64
N GLY A 219 7.46 -6.49 -7.59
CA GLY A 219 7.83 -5.70 -8.77
C GLY A 219 8.59 -6.53 -9.81
N LEU A 220 9.55 -7.34 -9.35
CA LEU A 220 10.25 -8.30 -10.22
C LEU A 220 9.29 -9.34 -10.80
N MET A 221 8.38 -9.89 -10.00
CA MET A 221 7.41 -10.89 -10.46
C MET A 221 6.48 -10.38 -11.55
N LEU A 222 5.95 -9.15 -11.42
CA LEU A 222 5.01 -8.56 -12.38
C LEU A 222 5.61 -8.41 -13.78
N ALA A 223 6.91 -8.09 -13.86
CA ALA A 223 7.64 -7.99 -15.13
C ALA A 223 8.30 -9.31 -15.56
N GLY A 224 8.39 -10.27 -14.64
CA GLY A 224 9.24 -11.47 -14.74
C GLY A 224 9.02 -12.29 -16.00
N ALA A 225 7.75 -12.50 -16.38
CA ALA A 225 7.40 -13.30 -17.54
C ALA A 225 7.84 -12.71 -18.88
N ARG A 226 7.99 -11.38 -18.94
CA ARG A 226 8.36 -10.66 -20.16
C ARG A 226 9.87 -10.61 -20.39
N PHE A 227 10.68 -10.98 -19.40
CA PHE A 227 12.10 -11.20 -19.64
C PHE A 227 12.32 -12.48 -20.44
N GLU A 228 13.22 -12.45 -21.43
CA GLU A 228 13.50 -13.58 -22.33
C GLU A 228 13.77 -14.90 -21.57
N ARG A 229 14.53 -14.82 -20.48
CA ARG A 229 14.91 -15.96 -19.62
C ARG A 229 14.02 -16.12 -18.38
N GLY A 230 12.96 -15.34 -18.25
CA GLY A 230 12.18 -15.27 -17.01
C GLY A 230 13.01 -14.70 -15.86
N LEU A 231 12.60 -14.98 -14.62
CA LEU A 231 13.35 -14.60 -13.43
C LEU A 231 13.41 -15.74 -12.40
N ASP A 232 14.56 -15.87 -11.77
CA ASP A 232 14.78 -16.72 -10.61
C ASP A 232 15.13 -15.81 -9.42
N ILE A 233 14.16 -15.57 -8.52
CA ILE A 233 14.21 -14.55 -7.47
C ILE A 233 14.48 -15.25 -6.14
N VAL A 234 15.64 -14.97 -5.54
CA VAL A 234 16.07 -15.54 -4.27
C VAL A 234 16.17 -14.44 -3.21
N HIS A 235 15.38 -14.56 -2.16
CA HIS A 235 15.50 -13.76 -0.95
C HIS A 235 16.62 -14.31 -0.06
N VAL A 236 17.58 -13.44 0.31
CA VAL A 236 18.75 -13.82 1.13
C VAL A 236 18.73 -13.25 2.56
N GLY A 237 17.61 -12.67 2.99
CA GLY A 237 17.43 -12.10 4.32
C GLY A 237 16.67 -13.01 5.29
N SER A 238 16.17 -12.45 6.38
CA SER A 238 15.53 -13.22 7.45
C SER A 238 14.11 -13.66 7.07
N ALA A 239 13.23 -12.71 6.79
CA ALA A 239 11.84 -12.97 6.42
C ALA A 239 11.30 -11.85 5.53
N VAL A 240 10.56 -12.21 4.49
CA VAL A 240 9.87 -11.22 3.66
C VAL A 240 8.56 -10.82 4.34
N PRO A 241 8.35 -9.53 4.65
CA PRO A 241 7.12 -9.08 5.30
C PRO A 241 5.94 -9.17 4.33
N SER A 242 4.71 -9.11 4.86
CA SER A 242 3.50 -8.96 4.02
C SER A 242 3.32 -10.07 2.96
N ALA A 243 3.49 -11.33 3.34
CA ALA A 243 3.31 -12.50 2.47
C ALA A 243 2.01 -12.47 1.63
N PRO A 244 0.86 -11.98 2.13
CA PRO A 244 -0.35 -11.90 1.31
C PRO A 244 -0.23 -10.99 0.09
N HIS A 245 0.62 -9.96 0.13
CA HIS A 245 0.88 -9.12 -1.04
C HIS A 245 1.71 -9.82 -2.12
N ILE A 246 2.54 -10.82 -1.75
CA ILE A 246 3.21 -11.69 -2.72
C ILE A 246 2.22 -12.69 -3.29
N ALA A 247 1.38 -13.30 -2.43
CA ALA A 247 0.32 -14.20 -2.85
C ALA A 247 -0.65 -13.51 -3.84
N MET A 248 -1.02 -12.25 -3.59
CA MET A 248 -1.79 -11.42 -4.51
C MET A 248 -1.10 -11.24 -5.86
N THR A 249 0.22 -10.97 -5.87
CA THR A 249 0.98 -10.87 -7.13
C THR A 249 0.95 -12.18 -7.91
N ILE A 250 1.15 -13.32 -7.23
CA ILE A 250 1.14 -14.64 -7.85
C ILE A 250 -0.25 -14.98 -8.40
N ASP A 251 -1.31 -14.76 -7.62
CA ASP A 251 -2.69 -15.00 -8.02
C ASP A 251 -3.08 -14.16 -9.24
N MET A 252 -2.80 -12.86 -9.21
CA MET A 252 -3.09 -11.97 -10.33
C MET A 252 -2.31 -12.40 -11.57
N ALA A 253 -1.00 -12.65 -11.46
CA ALA A 253 -0.20 -13.10 -12.59
C ALA A 253 -0.72 -14.43 -13.17
N ALA A 254 -1.12 -15.38 -12.32
CA ALA A 254 -1.69 -16.66 -12.75
C ALA A 254 -3.01 -16.49 -13.53
N ARG A 255 -3.85 -15.51 -13.17
CA ARG A 255 -5.07 -15.17 -13.93
C ARG A 255 -4.77 -14.68 -15.35
N HIS A 256 -3.59 -14.13 -15.59
CA HIS A 256 -3.08 -13.76 -16.92
C HIS A 256 -2.24 -14.86 -17.59
N GLY A 257 -2.28 -16.10 -17.07
CA GLY A 257 -1.56 -17.24 -17.64
C GLY A 257 -0.06 -17.28 -17.31
N VAL A 258 0.43 -16.41 -16.43
CA VAL A 258 1.84 -16.42 -16.01
C VAL A 258 2.10 -17.55 -15.01
N ARG A 259 3.10 -18.39 -15.29
CA ARG A 259 3.53 -19.44 -14.37
C ARG A 259 4.60 -18.90 -13.40
N ILE A 260 4.24 -18.82 -12.13
CA ILE A 260 5.16 -18.53 -11.02
C ILE A 260 5.19 -19.73 -10.08
N GLU A 261 6.37 -20.32 -9.89
CA GLU A 261 6.60 -21.39 -8.93
C GLU A 261 7.19 -20.82 -7.64
N THR A 262 6.64 -21.22 -6.50
CA THR A 262 7.28 -21.00 -5.20
C THR A 262 8.12 -22.24 -4.89
N LEU A 263 9.44 -22.11 -5.05
CA LEU A 263 10.40 -23.19 -4.83
C LEU A 263 10.72 -23.36 -3.34
N GLU A 264 10.72 -22.24 -2.60
CA GLU A 264 10.82 -22.21 -1.15
C GLU A 264 9.93 -21.09 -0.62
N THR A 265 8.96 -21.42 0.22
CA THR A 265 7.97 -20.46 0.74
C THR A 265 8.66 -19.31 1.46
N GLY A 266 8.41 -18.09 1.00
CA GLY A 266 8.99 -16.87 1.59
C GLY A 266 10.43 -16.59 1.16
N HIS A 267 11.09 -17.48 0.42
CA HIS A 267 12.51 -17.36 0.09
C HIS A 267 12.85 -17.45 -1.39
N HIS A 268 12.16 -18.28 -2.18
CA HIS A 268 12.58 -18.57 -3.55
C HIS A 268 11.40 -18.72 -4.50
N TRP A 269 11.40 -17.92 -5.56
CA TRP A 269 10.38 -17.94 -6.60
C TRP A 269 11.01 -18.01 -7.99
N ARG A 270 10.37 -18.75 -8.88
CA ARG A 270 10.71 -18.82 -10.30
C ARG A 270 9.56 -18.33 -11.15
N VAL A 271 9.78 -17.26 -11.90
CA VAL A 271 8.85 -16.74 -12.90
C VAL A 271 9.32 -17.23 -14.26
N HIS A 272 8.50 -18.06 -14.90
CA HIS A 272 8.81 -18.59 -16.22
C HIS A 272 8.59 -17.50 -17.28
N SER A 273 9.45 -17.46 -18.32
CA SER A 273 9.20 -16.57 -19.45
C SER A 273 7.95 -17.00 -20.20
N GLY A 274 7.21 -16.02 -20.73
CA GLY A 274 5.97 -16.29 -21.42
C GLY A 274 5.18 -15.04 -21.76
N VAL A 275 4.01 -15.29 -22.35
CA VAL A 275 3.03 -14.26 -22.67
C VAL A 275 2.20 -13.95 -21.44
N ILE A 276 1.95 -12.67 -21.18
CA ILE A 276 0.93 -12.23 -20.22
C ILE A 276 -0.36 -12.05 -21.03
N THR A 277 -1.37 -12.86 -20.78
CA THR A 277 -2.62 -12.86 -21.56
C THR A 277 -3.46 -11.63 -21.22
N ALA A 278 -3.91 -10.88 -22.23
CA ALA A 278 -4.84 -9.77 -22.05
C ALA A 278 -6.16 -10.25 -21.43
N ARG A 279 -6.66 -9.51 -20.45
CA ARG A 279 -7.84 -9.90 -19.67
C ARG A 279 -8.51 -8.67 -19.08
N ASP A 280 -9.82 -8.59 -19.26
CA ASP A 280 -10.65 -7.65 -18.51
C ASP A 280 -10.74 -8.10 -17.05
N ASP A 281 -10.41 -7.20 -16.13
CA ASP A 281 -10.43 -7.48 -14.70
C ASP A 281 -11.33 -6.49 -13.95
N ARG A 282 -11.94 -7.00 -12.89
CA ARG A 282 -12.64 -6.19 -11.90
C ARG A 282 -11.79 -6.13 -10.65
N ILE A 283 -11.36 -4.92 -10.31
CA ILE A 283 -10.65 -4.65 -9.07
C ILE A 283 -11.62 -4.82 -7.91
N GLU A 284 -11.22 -5.58 -6.91
CA GLU A 284 -12.00 -5.78 -5.69
C GLU A 284 -12.04 -4.47 -4.87
N PRO A 285 -13.09 -4.25 -4.04
CA PRO A 285 -13.06 -3.20 -3.03
C PRO A 285 -11.83 -3.34 -2.13
N ASP A 286 -11.27 -2.23 -1.64
CA ASP A 286 -10.16 -2.28 -0.68
C ASP A 286 -10.64 -2.83 0.65
N LEU A 287 -10.32 -4.10 0.96
CA LEU A 287 -10.90 -4.79 2.12
C LEU A 287 -10.33 -4.28 3.45
N THR A 288 -9.12 -3.71 3.45
CA THR A 288 -8.54 -3.10 4.65
C THR A 288 -9.27 -1.79 4.98
N ASN A 289 -9.57 -0.99 3.97
CA ASN A 289 -10.43 0.17 4.12
C ASN A 289 -11.87 -0.24 4.49
N ALA A 290 -12.43 -1.28 3.88
CA ALA A 290 -13.78 -1.73 4.16
C ALA A 290 -13.99 -2.15 5.63
N ALA A 291 -12.94 -2.69 6.26
CA ALA A 291 -12.95 -3.08 7.67
C ALA A 291 -13.37 -1.94 8.63
N VAL A 292 -13.05 -0.67 8.31
CA VAL A 292 -13.45 0.48 9.16
C VAL A 292 -14.96 0.67 9.18
N PHE A 293 -15.65 0.43 8.07
CA PHE A 293 -17.10 0.58 7.98
C PHE A 293 -17.83 -0.61 8.63
N LEU A 294 -17.32 -1.83 8.47
CA LEU A 294 -17.82 -2.99 9.20
C LEU A 294 -17.71 -2.79 10.73
N ALA A 295 -16.57 -2.29 11.18
CA ALA A 295 -16.35 -1.97 12.59
C ALA A 295 -17.30 -0.87 13.09
N ALA A 296 -17.63 0.12 12.26
CA ALA A 296 -18.60 1.17 12.63
C ALA A 296 -19.99 0.60 12.96
N GLY A 297 -20.49 -0.34 12.13
CA GLY A 297 -21.76 -1.02 12.40
C GLY A 297 -21.72 -1.79 13.72
N VAL A 298 -20.63 -2.54 13.94
CA VAL A 298 -20.42 -3.32 15.16
C VAL A 298 -20.32 -2.45 16.41
N LEU A 299 -19.51 -1.38 16.39
CA LEU A 299 -19.29 -0.49 17.53
C LEU A 299 -20.54 0.28 17.94
N THR A 300 -21.42 0.58 17.00
CA THR A 300 -22.66 1.32 17.27
C THR A 300 -23.85 0.42 17.60
N GLY A 301 -23.65 -0.91 17.62
CA GLY A 301 -24.72 -1.89 17.87
C GLY A 301 -25.70 -2.05 16.70
N GLY A 302 -25.32 -1.61 15.50
CA GLY A 302 -26.11 -1.72 14.28
C GLY A 302 -25.58 -2.76 13.31
N THR A 303 -25.79 -2.53 12.01
CA THR A 303 -25.29 -3.38 10.92
C THR A 303 -24.88 -2.52 9.75
N VAL A 304 -23.58 -2.51 9.46
CA VAL A 304 -23.04 -1.89 8.25
C VAL A 304 -22.58 -3.00 7.32
N SER A 305 -22.96 -2.90 6.05
CA SER A 305 -22.61 -3.85 5.00
C SER A 305 -21.73 -3.22 3.94
N ILE A 306 -20.81 -4.00 3.38
CA ILE A 306 -19.91 -3.59 2.29
C ILE A 306 -20.40 -4.24 1.00
N ALA A 307 -20.78 -3.40 0.03
CA ALA A 307 -21.19 -3.87 -1.28
C ALA A 307 -19.99 -4.41 -2.08
N GLY A 308 -20.24 -5.43 -2.89
CA GLY A 308 -19.23 -6.02 -3.77
C GLY A 308 -18.14 -6.81 -3.05
N TRP A 309 -18.36 -7.22 -1.80
CA TRP A 309 -17.40 -8.02 -1.06
C TRP A 309 -17.11 -9.34 -1.80
N PRO A 310 -15.84 -9.68 -2.06
CA PRO A 310 -15.48 -10.88 -2.80
C PRO A 310 -15.66 -12.15 -1.95
N ARG A 311 -16.17 -13.23 -2.56
CA ARG A 311 -16.29 -14.54 -1.89
C ARG A 311 -14.95 -15.15 -1.48
N ARG A 312 -13.90 -14.84 -2.24
CA ARG A 312 -12.51 -15.23 -2.00
C ARG A 312 -11.63 -14.07 -2.41
N SER A 313 -10.63 -13.75 -1.60
CA SER A 313 -9.70 -12.66 -1.87
C SER A 313 -8.33 -13.00 -1.32
N THR A 314 -7.29 -12.49 -1.97
CA THR A 314 -5.91 -12.51 -1.47
C THR A 314 -5.56 -11.24 -0.67
N GLN A 315 -6.49 -10.29 -0.56
CA GLN A 315 -6.25 -9.07 0.19
C GLN A 315 -6.14 -9.36 1.69
N PRO A 316 -5.14 -8.78 2.40
CA PRO A 316 -5.00 -8.92 3.85
C PRO A 316 -6.28 -8.54 4.62
N GLY A 317 -7.03 -7.56 4.13
CA GLY A 317 -8.27 -7.10 4.75
C GLY A 317 -9.38 -8.17 4.82
N ALA A 318 -9.31 -9.23 4.01
CA ALA A 318 -10.27 -10.34 4.06
C ALA A 318 -10.32 -11.03 5.43
N VAL A 319 -9.23 -10.94 6.21
CA VAL A 319 -9.11 -11.52 7.56
C VAL A 319 -10.05 -10.84 8.58
N ILE A 320 -10.62 -9.67 8.27
CA ILE A 320 -11.49 -8.94 9.20
C ILE A 320 -12.69 -9.76 9.67
N GLY A 321 -13.27 -10.61 8.83
CA GLY A 321 -14.39 -11.48 9.21
C GLY A 321 -14.00 -12.42 10.37
N SER A 322 -12.81 -13.01 10.30
CA SER A 322 -12.25 -13.86 11.36
C SER A 322 -11.93 -13.09 12.64
N VAL A 323 -11.46 -11.84 12.52
CA VAL A 323 -11.21 -10.96 13.68
C VAL A 323 -12.53 -10.65 14.39
N LEU A 324 -13.54 -10.21 13.64
CA LEU A 324 -14.88 -9.91 14.14
C LEU A 324 -15.50 -11.13 14.85
N ALA A 325 -15.47 -12.30 14.20
CA ALA A 325 -15.99 -13.54 14.77
C ALA A 325 -15.27 -13.93 16.08
N ARG A 326 -13.93 -13.82 16.14
CA ARG A 326 -13.14 -14.10 17.35
C ARG A 326 -13.49 -13.18 18.51
N MET A 327 -13.93 -11.95 18.23
CA MET A 327 -14.38 -10.99 19.24
C MET A 327 -15.87 -11.10 19.57
N GLY A 328 -16.58 -12.07 18.97
CA GLY A 328 -18.00 -12.36 19.26
C GLY A 328 -19.00 -11.61 18.38
N ALA A 329 -18.56 -10.95 17.30
CA ALA A 329 -19.45 -10.38 16.30
C ALA A 329 -20.00 -11.46 15.36
N THR A 330 -21.19 -11.20 14.82
CA THR A 330 -21.79 -12.00 13.74
C THR A 330 -21.43 -11.38 12.40
N VAL A 331 -20.85 -12.20 11.52
CA VAL A 331 -20.56 -11.83 10.13
C VAL A 331 -21.69 -12.37 9.26
N ILE A 332 -22.27 -11.50 8.44
CA ILE A 332 -23.43 -11.80 7.60
C ILE A 332 -22.98 -11.77 6.14
N GLU A 333 -22.80 -12.96 5.56
CA GLU A 333 -22.48 -13.07 4.13
C GLU A 333 -23.76 -12.94 3.30
N ALA A 334 -23.77 -11.98 2.38
CA ALA A 334 -24.83 -11.79 1.39
C ALA A 334 -24.28 -12.01 -0.03
N PRO A 335 -25.11 -12.34 -1.03
CA PRO A 335 -24.66 -12.53 -2.41
C PRO A 335 -23.90 -11.32 -3.01
N ASP A 336 -24.21 -10.12 -2.52
CA ASP A 336 -23.72 -8.83 -3.00
C ASP A 336 -22.87 -8.07 -1.96
N GLY A 337 -22.51 -8.69 -0.84
CA GLY A 337 -21.72 -8.00 0.18
C GLY A 337 -21.43 -8.78 1.46
N LEU A 338 -20.75 -8.10 2.38
CA LEU A 338 -20.47 -8.60 3.73
C LEU A 338 -20.98 -7.60 4.75
N GLY A 339 -21.82 -8.05 5.68
CA GLY A 339 -22.29 -7.28 6.83
C GLY A 339 -21.65 -7.75 8.12
N ALA A 340 -21.61 -6.87 9.13
CA ALA A 340 -21.21 -7.23 10.48
C ALA A 340 -22.07 -6.53 11.53
N SER A 341 -22.36 -7.25 12.62
CA SER A 341 -23.10 -6.76 13.78
C SER A 341 -22.64 -7.48 15.05
N ALA A 342 -22.78 -6.86 16.22
CA ALA A 342 -22.55 -7.54 17.49
C ALA A 342 -23.52 -7.05 18.56
N VAL A 343 -23.93 -7.97 19.46
CA VAL A 343 -24.63 -7.60 20.70
C VAL A 343 -23.64 -7.11 21.75
N SER A 344 -22.50 -7.81 21.87
CA SER A 344 -21.41 -7.46 22.78
C SER A 344 -20.10 -8.01 22.23
N LEU A 345 -19.02 -7.23 22.32
CA LEU A 345 -17.68 -7.71 21.99
C LEU A 345 -16.98 -8.30 23.22
N ARG A 346 -16.08 -9.25 22.99
CA ARG A 346 -15.24 -9.87 24.02
C ARG A 346 -13.77 -9.67 23.67
N GLY A 347 -12.95 -9.49 24.70
CA GLY A 347 -11.51 -9.45 24.57
C GLY A 347 -10.99 -10.75 23.97
N ALA A 348 -9.95 -10.64 23.13
CA ALA A 348 -9.39 -11.78 22.42
C ALA A 348 -7.87 -11.67 22.32
N ARG A 349 -7.18 -12.79 22.12
CA ARG A 349 -5.82 -12.77 21.59
C ARG A 349 -5.93 -12.82 20.07
N LEU A 350 -5.36 -11.85 19.38
CA LEU A 350 -5.39 -11.70 17.92
C LEU A 350 -3.96 -11.74 17.38
N ASP A 351 -3.70 -12.64 16.44
CA ASP A 351 -2.47 -12.61 15.64
C ASP A 351 -2.82 -11.97 14.31
N LEU A 352 -2.18 -10.84 14.01
CA LEU A 352 -2.40 -10.07 12.78
C LEU A 352 -1.14 -10.04 11.90
N HIS A 353 -0.24 -11.01 12.02
CA HIS A 353 0.97 -11.07 11.19
C HIS A 353 0.69 -10.91 9.68
N GLU A 354 -0.34 -11.61 9.18
CA GLU A 354 -0.73 -11.55 7.77
C GLU A 354 -1.60 -10.33 7.41
N ALA A 355 -2.18 -9.66 8.40
CA ALA A 355 -3.13 -8.56 8.20
C ALA A 355 -2.83 -7.36 9.11
N SER A 356 -1.55 -7.01 9.25
CA SER A 356 -1.10 -6.02 10.24
C SER A 356 -1.70 -4.62 10.02
N GLU A 357 -2.16 -4.32 8.80
CA GLU A 357 -2.88 -3.08 8.49
C GLU A 357 -4.25 -2.98 9.18
N LEU A 358 -4.85 -4.09 9.63
CA LEU A 358 -6.09 -4.11 10.40
C LEU A 358 -5.88 -3.73 11.88
N THR A 359 -4.64 -3.58 12.35
CA THR A 359 -4.33 -3.32 13.76
C THR A 359 -5.09 -2.12 14.34
N PRO A 360 -5.20 -0.96 13.67
CA PRO A 360 -5.97 0.17 14.21
C PRO A 360 -7.49 -0.11 14.31
N VAL A 361 -8.05 -0.87 13.36
CA VAL A 361 -9.47 -1.27 13.40
C VAL A 361 -9.72 -2.30 14.51
N ALA A 362 -8.84 -3.29 14.65
CA ALA A 362 -8.90 -4.26 15.74
C ALA A 362 -8.73 -3.60 17.11
N ALA A 363 -7.86 -2.58 17.21
CA ALA A 363 -7.69 -1.78 18.41
C ALA A 363 -8.97 -1.02 18.78
N ALA A 364 -9.64 -0.40 17.81
CA ALA A 364 -10.93 0.26 18.03
C ALA A 364 -12.01 -0.70 18.54
N LEU A 365 -12.10 -1.90 17.95
CA LEU A 365 -13.02 -2.96 18.40
C LEU A 365 -12.69 -3.41 19.84
N ALA A 366 -11.41 -3.48 20.19
CA ALA A 366 -10.96 -3.89 21.52
C ALA A 366 -11.37 -2.88 22.61
N VAL A 367 -11.44 -1.58 22.30
CA VAL A 367 -11.92 -0.55 23.22
C VAL A 367 -13.34 -0.84 23.68
N ALA A 368 -14.22 -1.30 22.79
CA ALA A 368 -15.62 -1.60 23.11
C ALA A 368 -15.87 -3.03 23.61
N ALA A 369 -14.82 -3.81 23.87
CA ALA A 369 -14.94 -5.21 24.29
C ALA A 369 -15.02 -5.37 25.82
N HIS A 370 -15.60 -6.48 26.28
CA HIS A 370 -15.48 -6.95 27.65
C HIS A 370 -14.14 -7.67 27.85
N GLY A 371 -13.32 -7.21 28.80
CA GLY A 371 -12.00 -7.78 29.08
C GLY A 371 -10.90 -7.26 28.15
N SER A 372 -9.69 -7.78 28.32
CA SER A 372 -8.52 -7.30 27.57
C SER A 372 -8.33 -8.02 26.23
N THR A 373 -7.81 -7.28 25.25
CA THR A 373 -7.39 -7.79 23.95
C THR A 373 -5.88 -7.67 23.80
N THR A 374 -5.25 -8.70 23.26
CA THR A 374 -3.82 -8.70 22.93
C THR A 374 -3.65 -8.91 21.43
N ILE A 375 -3.00 -7.98 20.75
CA ILE A 375 -2.65 -8.08 19.33
C ILE A 375 -1.15 -8.39 19.22
N THR A 376 -0.77 -9.42 18.47
CA THR A 376 0.64 -9.85 18.25
C THR A 376 0.95 -10.03 16.77
N GLY A 377 2.23 -10.29 16.44
CA GLY A 377 2.68 -10.55 15.07
C GLY A 377 2.86 -9.29 14.22
N VAL A 378 2.76 -8.11 14.81
CA VAL A 378 2.73 -6.82 14.08
C VAL A 378 3.93 -5.92 14.38
N GLY A 379 5.01 -6.43 14.99
CA GLY A 379 6.18 -5.62 15.36
C GLY A 379 6.79 -4.78 14.23
N HIS A 380 6.67 -5.21 12.97
CA HIS A 380 7.15 -4.46 11.80
C HIS A 380 6.40 -3.15 11.54
N ILE A 381 5.16 -2.99 12.04
CA ILE A 381 4.38 -1.77 11.83
C ILE A 381 4.90 -0.55 12.59
N ARG A 382 5.95 -0.73 13.41
CA ARG A 382 6.75 0.36 13.98
C ARG A 382 7.49 1.17 12.92
N GLY A 383 7.82 0.55 11.77
CA GLY A 383 8.53 1.17 10.64
C GLY A 383 7.63 1.59 9.47
N HIS A 384 6.32 1.72 9.70
CA HIS A 384 5.35 2.13 8.68
C HIS A 384 5.30 3.67 8.56
N GLU A 385 4.20 4.26 8.08
CA GLU A 385 4.02 5.72 7.96
C GLU A 385 4.35 6.49 9.24
N THR A 386 4.05 5.86 10.38
CA THR A 386 4.46 6.23 11.74
C THR A 386 4.79 4.94 12.50
N ASP A 387 5.33 5.05 13.72
CA ASP A 387 5.30 3.92 14.65
C ASP A 387 3.86 3.70 15.10
N ARG A 388 3.14 2.83 14.36
CA ARG A 388 1.71 2.60 14.59
C ARG A 388 1.42 2.00 15.95
N ILE A 389 2.30 1.15 16.49
CA ILE A 389 2.09 0.56 17.82
C ILE A 389 2.11 1.67 18.86
N LYS A 390 3.16 2.50 18.84
CA LYS A 390 3.28 3.64 19.74
C LYS A 390 2.15 4.65 19.56
N ALA A 391 1.79 4.97 18.33
CA ALA A 391 0.72 5.93 18.02
C ALA A 391 -0.65 5.45 18.54
N ILE A 392 -1.02 4.19 18.29
CA ILE A 392 -2.28 3.62 18.81
C ILE A 392 -2.30 3.69 20.34
N VAL A 393 -1.23 3.23 21.00
CA VAL A 393 -1.16 3.23 22.47
C VAL A 393 -1.22 4.65 23.03
N THR A 394 -0.53 5.60 22.40
CA THR A 394 -0.54 7.01 22.83
C THR A 394 -1.94 7.60 22.74
N GLU A 395 -2.58 7.49 21.57
CA GLU A 395 -3.87 8.13 21.33
C GLU A 395 -5.01 7.44 22.10
N LEU A 396 -4.96 6.11 22.28
CA LEU A 396 -5.93 5.42 23.15
C LEU A 396 -5.78 5.83 24.62
N ASN A 397 -4.55 5.94 25.14
CA ASN A 397 -4.34 6.40 26.52
C ASN A 397 -4.79 7.85 26.71
N ARG A 398 -4.63 8.72 25.70
CA ARG A 398 -5.18 10.10 25.72
C ARG A 398 -6.70 10.16 25.78
N LEU A 399 -7.39 9.13 25.27
CA LEU A 399 -8.84 8.98 25.39
C LEU A 399 -9.28 8.35 26.73
N GLY A 400 -8.33 7.98 27.59
CA GLY A 400 -8.58 7.30 28.85
C GLY A 400 -8.70 5.77 28.74
N VAL A 401 -8.33 5.17 27.61
CA VAL A 401 -8.31 3.71 27.43
C VAL A 401 -6.94 3.15 27.84
N PRO A 402 -6.85 2.28 28.86
CA PRO A 402 -5.59 1.67 29.23
C PRO A 402 -5.04 0.75 28.13
N ALA A 403 -3.96 1.18 27.49
CA ALA A 403 -3.26 0.43 26.45
C ALA A 403 -1.74 0.38 26.71
N GLY A 404 -1.10 -0.71 26.28
CA GLY A 404 0.33 -0.93 26.47
C GLY A 404 1.00 -1.50 25.23
N GLU A 405 2.25 -1.11 24.99
CA GLU A 405 3.06 -1.67 23.91
C GLU A 405 3.61 -3.05 24.29
N LEU A 406 3.68 -3.95 23.30
CA LEU A 406 4.48 -5.17 23.33
C LEU A 406 5.61 -5.05 22.29
N PRO A 407 6.67 -5.87 22.36
CA PRO A 407 7.72 -5.88 21.34
C PRO A 407 7.17 -6.07 19.91
N ASP A 408 6.21 -7.00 19.75
CA ASP A 408 5.61 -7.37 18.47
C ASP A 408 4.11 -7.03 18.37
N GLY A 409 3.61 -6.11 19.20
CA GLY A 409 2.18 -5.84 19.26
C GLY A 409 1.75 -4.86 20.35
N LEU A 410 0.53 -5.05 20.87
CA LEU A 410 -0.05 -4.20 21.90
C LEU A 410 -1.13 -4.92 22.71
N THR A 411 -1.38 -4.44 23.92
CA THR A 411 -2.50 -4.84 24.78
C THR A 411 -3.44 -3.67 24.98
N ILE A 412 -4.75 -3.95 25.02
CA ILE A 412 -5.81 -2.96 25.22
C ILE A 412 -6.78 -3.52 26.25
N THR A 413 -7.05 -2.74 27.29
CA THR A 413 -8.11 -3.07 28.26
C THR A 413 -9.44 -2.57 27.74
N GLY A 414 -10.37 -3.50 27.49
CA GLY A 414 -11.70 -3.15 27.00
C GLY A 414 -12.51 -2.37 28.03
N MET A 415 -13.28 -1.41 27.53
CA MET A 415 -14.05 -0.42 28.28
C MET A 415 -15.56 -0.65 28.15
N ALA A 416 -16.00 -1.86 27.78
CA ALA A 416 -17.42 -2.19 27.74
C ALA A 416 -18.10 -1.91 29.10
N GLY A 417 -19.16 -1.11 29.08
CA GLY A 417 -19.85 -0.62 30.28
C GLY A 417 -19.22 0.63 30.93
N HIS A 418 -18.12 1.15 30.37
CA HIS A 418 -17.39 2.32 30.86
C HIS A 418 -16.99 3.32 29.74
N LEU A 419 -17.59 3.19 28.55
CA LEU A 419 -17.32 4.10 27.42
C LEU A 419 -17.71 5.55 27.73
N ASP A 420 -18.67 5.76 28.63
CA ASP A 420 -19.11 7.06 29.15
C ASP A 420 -18.03 7.82 29.94
N ARG A 421 -17.00 7.10 30.41
CA ARG A 421 -15.85 7.69 31.13
C ARG A 421 -14.76 8.20 30.18
N LEU A 422 -14.80 7.78 28.93
CA LEU A 422 -13.81 8.14 27.93
C LEU A 422 -14.11 9.55 27.41
N HIS A 423 -13.07 10.32 27.18
CA HIS A 423 -13.17 11.69 26.71
C HIS A 423 -11.87 12.09 26.00
N PRO A 424 -11.92 13.00 25.03
CA PRO A 424 -10.70 13.64 24.55
C PRO A 424 -9.94 14.28 25.72
N SER A 425 -8.64 14.03 25.83
CA SER A 425 -7.77 14.64 26.85
C SER A 425 -7.88 16.17 26.87
N GLU A 426 -7.73 16.80 28.04
CA GLU A 426 -7.60 18.26 28.16
C GLU A 426 -6.44 18.79 27.29
N GLY A 427 -6.60 19.96 26.64
CA GLY A 427 -5.64 20.52 25.68
C GLY A 427 -6.30 20.98 24.38
N ASP A 428 -5.67 20.72 23.23
CA ASP A 428 -6.29 20.96 21.91
C ASP A 428 -7.49 20.01 21.65
N GLY A 429 -7.60 18.93 22.43
CA GLY A 429 -8.65 17.92 22.34
C GLY A 429 -8.62 17.13 21.03
N LEU A 430 -7.51 17.18 20.27
CA LEU A 430 -7.39 16.54 18.97
C LEU A 430 -6.76 15.14 19.08
N PHE A 431 -7.36 14.19 18.38
CA PHE A 431 -6.80 12.88 18.05
C PHE A 431 -5.77 13.06 16.92
N ALA A 432 -4.53 12.69 17.19
CA ALA A 432 -3.43 12.82 16.23
C ALA A 432 -3.47 11.68 15.19
N CYS A 433 -3.57 12.03 13.92
CA CYS A 433 -3.56 11.08 12.81
C CYS A 433 -2.14 10.70 12.40
N HIS A 434 -1.11 11.43 12.82
CA HIS A 434 0.30 11.17 12.49
C HIS A 434 0.57 11.06 10.98
N ALA A 435 -0.17 11.82 10.16
CA ALA A 435 -0.17 11.71 8.69
C ALA A 435 -0.45 10.28 8.16
N ASP A 436 -1.12 9.45 8.95
CA ASP A 436 -1.43 8.06 8.64
C ASP A 436 -2.95 7.82 8.57
N HIS A 437 -3.44 7.54 7.36
CA HIS A 437 -4.82 7.15 7.08
C HIS A 437 -5.39 6.07 8.01
N ARG A 438 -4.57 5.11 8.47
CA ARG A 438 -5.06 4.04 9.37
C ARG A 438 -5.24 4.54 10.81
N MET A 439 -4.48 5.55 11.24
CA MET A 439 -4.71 6.23 12.52
C MET A 439 -5.95 7.12 12.45
N ALA A 440 -6.18 7.79 11.31
CA ALA A 440 -7.45 8.51 11.09
C ALA A 440 -8.67 7.57 11.15
N HIS A 441 -8.56 6.33 10.65
CA HIS A 441 -9.61 5.33 10.83
C HIS A 441 -9.88 4.98 12.30
N LEU A 442 -8.83 4.82 13.12
CA LEU A 442 -8.98 4.61 14.56
C LEU A 442 -9.70 5.81 15.21
N GLY A 443 -9.24 7.03 14.95
CA GLY A 443 -9.89 8.24 15.48
C GLY A 443 -11.36 8.37 15.06
N ALA A 444 -11.68 8.09 13.80
CA ALA A 444 -13.05 8.12 13.30
C ALA A 444 -13.95 7.09 14.00
N LEU A 445 -13.45 5.86 14.22
CA LEU A 445 -14.16 4.83 14.99
C LEU A 445 -14.35 5.22 16.45
N MET A 446 -13.35 5.85 17.07
CA MET A 446 -13.46 6.38 18.44
C MET A 446 -14.54 7.45 18.54
N GLY A 447 -14.68 8.34 17.55
CA GLY A 447 -15.74 9.35 17.53
C GLY A 447 -17.16 8.79 17.48
N LEU A 448 -17.36 7.57 16.96
CA LEU A 448 -18.68 6.93 16.98
C LEU A 448 -19.13 6.54 18.39
N VAL A 449 -18.20 6.32 19.31
CA VAL A 449 -18.48 5.83 20.68
C VAL A 449 -18.09 6.81 21.78
N ILE A 450 -17.25 7.80 21.48
CA ILE A 450 -16.79 8.84 22.41
C ILE A 450 -17.20 10.22 21.86
N PRO A 451 -18.09 10.95 22.53
CA PRO A 451 -18.46 12.31 22.12
C PRO A 451 -17.27 13.26 22.08
N GLY A 452 -17.23 14.14 21.07
CA GLY A 452 -16.28 15.25 21.00
C GLY A 452 -14.90 14.93 20.42
N VAL A 453 -14.66 13.70 19.96
CA VAL A 453 -13.40 13.35 19.25
C VAL A 453 -13.28 14.15 17.95
N ARG A 454 -12.12 14.77 17.76
CA ARG A 454 -11.78 15.58 16.58
C ARG A 454 -10.41 15.16 16.06
N LEU A 455 -10.26 14.97 14.76
CA LEU A 455 -9.00 14.53 14.14
C LEU A 455 -8.23 15.74 13.62
N ASP A 456 -6.92 15.80 13.89
CA ASP A 456 -6.05 16.87 13.40
C ASP A 456 -5.91 16.90 11.86
N ASP A 457 -5.82 15.73 11.23
CA ASP A 457 -5.61 15.55 9.78
C ASP A 457 -6.37 14.33 9.24
N VAL A 458 -7.68 14.46 9.06
CA VAL A 458 -8.46 13.42 8.35
C VAL A 458 -8.09 13.34 6.86
N GLY A 459 -7.45 14.38 6.30
CA GLY A 459 -7.07 14.45 4.88
C GLY A 459 -6.04 13.40 4.47
N CYS A 460 -5.26 12.88 5.43
CA CYS A 460 -4.33 11.77 5.20
C CYS A 460 -5.01 10.49 4.66
N THR A 461 -6.32 10.33 4.87
CA THR A 461 -7.13 9.21 4.31
C THR A 461 -7.12 9.18 2.79
N SER A 462 -6.87 10.30 2.12
CA SER A 462 -6.78 10.40 0.66
C SER A 462 -5.71 9.51 0.02
N LYS A 463 -4.78 8.99 0.83
CA LYS A 463 -3.80 7.98 0.39
C LYS A 463 -4.43 6.68 -0.15
N THR A 464 -5.57 6.27 0.39
CA THR A 464 -6.26 5.02 -0.01
C THR A 464 -7.77 5.20 -0.18
N MET A 465 -8.36 6.29 0.31
CA MET A 465 -9.77 6.61 0.14
C MET A 465 -9.97 8.14 0.13
N PRO A 466 -9.80 8.81 -1.04
CA PRO A 466 -9.99 10.27 -1.18
C PRO A 466 -11.33 10.81 -0.69
N ASP A 467 -12.39 10.00 -0.76
CA ASP A 467 -13.74 10.38 -0.36
C ASP A 467 -14.19 9.79 0.98
N PHE A 468 -13.24 9.43 1.85
CA PHE A 468 -13.49 8.82 3.16
C PHE A 468 -14.52 9.60 3.99
N THR A 469 -14.28 10.89 4.23
CA THR A 469 -15.16 11.72 5.07
C THR A 469 -16.59 11.78 4.54
N ARG A 470 -16.75 11.90 3.21
CA ARG A 470 -18.07 11.88 2.56
C ARG A 470 -18.78 10.55 2.80
N ARG A 471 -18.10 9.42 2.60
CA ARG A 471 -18.67 8.08 2.82
C ARG A 471 -19.01 7.86 4.29
N TRP A 472 -18.14 8.31 5.19
CA TRP A 472 -18.30 8.19 6.63
C TRP A 472 -19.50 9.01 7.14
N ASP A 473 -19.61 10.27 6.72
CA ASP A 473 -20.73 11.17 7.09
C ASP A 473 -22.06 10.65 6.54
N THR A 474 -22.07 10.13 5.31
CA THR A 474 -23.26 9.51 4.70
C THR A 474 -23.71 8.28 5.51
N MET A 475 -22.77 7.40 5.88
CA MET A 475 -23.05 6.24 6.73
C MET A 475 -23.59 6.67 8.11
N ALA A 476 -23.01 7.70 8.72
CA ALA A 476 -23.40 8.21 10.02
C ALA A 476 -24.72 9.01 9.99
N GLY A 477 -25.24 9.34 8.81
CA GLY A 477 -26.43 10.17 8.62
C GLY A 477 -26.23 11.61 9.13
N THR A 478 -25.03 12.16 8.98
CA THR A 478 -24.67 13.52 9.40
C THR A 478 -24.62 14.52 8.23
N ARG A 479 -24.84 14.05 6.99
CA ARG A 479 -24.99 14.87 5.78
C ARG A 479 -25.98 14.26 4.80
#